data_AF-A0A356V5G8-F1
#
_entry.id   AF-A0A356V5G8-F1
#
_cell.length_a   1.000
_cell.length_b   1.000
_cell.length_c   1.000
_cell.angle_alpha   90.00
_cell.angle_beta   90.00
_cell.angle_gamma   90.00
#
_symmetry.space_group_name_H-M   'P 1'
#
loop_
_entity.id
_entity.type
_entity.pdbx_description
1 polymer ?
#
loop_
_entity_poly.entity_id
_entity_poly.type
_entity_poly.pdbx_seq_one_letter_code
_entity_poly.pdbx_strand_id
1 'polypeptide(L)'
;FTDWPLIEGQIIPDGLFSMVPFWLNPFENPVFAQFVHRLSGFILLLFGAYIWLRSRKNGSLATRRAYSLMLLMLLVQIGLGAAAVMTGGIWHGALAYQVAAIVLWVLILRARFLTGYPAMQSVRD
;
A
#
# COMPACT_ATOMS: atom_id res chain seq x y z
N PHE A 1 -12.47 -5.05 -14.79
CA PHE A 1 -11.01 -5.24 -14.95
C PHE A 1 -10.54 -6.27 -13.93
N THR A 2 -10.25 -7.49 -14.37
CA THR A 2 -9.72 -8.58 -13.52
C THR A 2 -8.26 -8.88 -13.82
N ASP A 3 -7.59 -7.99 -14.55
CA ASP A 3 -6.20 -8.10 -14.89
C ASP A 3 -5.33 -7.21 -13.98
N TRP A 4 -4.10 -7.64 -13.77
CA TRP A 4 -3.08 -6.97 -12.98
C TRP A 4 -1.72 -7.33 -13.57
N PRO A 5 -0.73 -6.41 -13.64
CA PRO A 5 -0.71 -5.06 -13.06
C PRO A 5 -1.41 -3.99 -13.91
N LEU A 6 -1.55 -4.22 -15.20
CA LEU A 6 -2.18 -3.30 -16.15
C LEU A 6 -3.71 -3.38 -16.08
N ILE A 7 -4.38 -2.34 -16.58
CA ILE A 7 -5.84 -2.30 -16.71
C ILE A 7 -6.16 -2.49 -18.19
N GLU A 8 -6.82 -3.60 -18.50
CA GLU A 8 -7.07 -4.09 -19.86
C GLU A 8 -5.81 -4.14 -20.74
N GLY A 9 -4.67 -4.53 -20.15
CA GLY A 9 -3.38 -4.58 -20.84
C GLY A 9 -2.76 -3.22 -21.17
N GLN A 10 -3.34 -2.11 -20.69
CA GLN A 10 -2.86 -0.76 -20.94
C GLN A 10 -2.22 -0.14 -19.69
N ILE A 11 -1.17 0.68 -19.90
CA ILE A 11 -0.54 1.48 -18.84
C ILE A 11 -1.44 2.67 -18.49
N ILE A 12 -1.95 3.37 -19.51
CA ILE A 12 -2.96 4.42 -19.38
C ILE A 12 -4.23 3.85 -20.02
N PRO A 13 -5.20 3.37 -19.23
CA PRO A 13 -6.39 2.73 -19.77
C PRO A 13 -7.28 3.72 -20.52
N ASP A 14 -7.87 3.25 -21.60
CA ASP A 14 -8.91 3.96 -22.32
C ASP A 14 -10.10 4.23 -21.39
N GLY A 15 -10.76 5.36 -21.60
CA GLY A 15 -11.96 5.74 -20.84
C GLY A 15 -11.71 6.35 -19.47
N LEU A 16 -10.47 6.72 -19.09
CA LEU A 16 -10.19 7.49 -17.87
C LEU A 16 -11.03 8.78 -17.74
N PHE A 17 -11.33 9.42 -18.88
CA PHE A 17 -12.05 10.69 -18.95
C PHE A 17 -13.34 10.60 -19.78
N SER A 18 -13.96 9.41 -19.81
CA SER A 18 -15.15 9.14 -20.62
C SER A 18 -16.43 9.77 -20.08
N MET A 19 -16.51 10.08 -18.78
CA MET A 19 -17.70 10.67 -18.19
C MET A 19 -17.79 12.18 -18.43
N VAL A 20 -19.01 12.64 -18.70
CA VAL A 20 -19.36 14.06 -18.83
C VAL A 20 -20.42 14.39 -17.77
N PRO A 21 -20.25 15.48 -17.00
CA PRO A 21 -19.14 16.42 -16.99
C PRO A 21 -17.81 15.84 -16.46
N PHE A 22 -16.68 16.42 -16.91
CA PHE A 22 -15.32 15.89 -16.67
C PHE A 22 -15.00 15.63 -15.19
N TRP A 23 -15.50 16.48 -14.29
CA TRP A 23 -15.27 16.36 -12.84
C TRP A 23 -15.90 15.13 -12.20
N LEU A 24 -16.76 14.38 -12.90
CA LEU A 24 -17.29 13.12 -12.39
C LEU A 24 -16.27 11.99 -12.47
N ASN A 25 -15.30 12.05 -13.40
CA ASN A 25 -14.35 10.94 -13.58
C ASN A 25 -13.58 10.57 -12.30
N PRO A 26 -13.07 11.51 -11.50
CA PRO A 26 -12.40 11.17 -10.25
C PRO A 26 -13.26 10.48 -9.19
N PHE A 27 -14.58 10.59 -9.25
CA PHE A 27 -15.49 10.12 -8.20
C PHE A 27 -16.35 8.93 -8.63
N GLU A 28 -16.82 8.93 -9.87
CA GLU A 28 -17.81 7.98 -10.40
C GLU A 28 -17.21 7.02 -11.43
N ASN A 29 -16.09 7.36 -12.08
CA ASN A 29 -15.52 6.52 -13.12
C ASN A 29 -14.70 5.36 -12.53
N PRO A 30 -15.14 4.10 -12.70
CA PRO A 30 -14.46 2.96 -12.10
C PRO A 30 -13.07 2.71 -12.72
N VAL A 31 -12.85 3.07 -14.00
CA VAL A 31 -11.53 2.98 -14.65
C VAL A 31 -10.58 3.94 -13.96
N PHE A 32 -11.02 5.19 -13.74
CA PHE A 32 -10.23 6.21 -13.10
C PHE A 32 -9.88 5.84 -11.66
N ALA A 33 -10.86 5.38 -10.88
CA ALA A 33 -10.66 4.94 -9.51
C ALA A 33 -9.63 3.80 -9.42
N GLN A 34 -9.74 2.79 -10.30
CA GLN A 34 -8.79 1.68 -10.35
C GLN A 34 -7.39 2.12 -10.77
N PHE A 35 -7.26 3.00 -11.76
CA PHE A 35 -5.99 3.52 -12.22
C PHE A 35 -5.26 4.28 -11.12
N VAL A 36 -5.93 5.25 -10.48
CA VAL A 36 -5.33 6.05 -9.40
C VAL A 36 -5.00 5.19 -8.18
N HIS A 37 -5.85 4.22 -7.84
CA HIS A 37 -5.58 3.29 -6.73
C HIS A 37 -4.33 2.44 -6.99
N ARG A 38 -4.18 1.87 -8.20
CA ARG A 38 -2.99 1.08 -8.58
C ARG A 38 -1.73 1.92 -8.60
N LEU A 39 -1.79 3.11 -9.22
CA LEU A 39 -0.66 4.05 -9.26
C LEU A 39 -0.22 4.44 -7.84
N SER A 40 -1.18 4.76 -6.97
CA SER A 40 -0.91 5.07 -5.56
C SER A 40 -0.26 3.89 -4.84
N GLY A 41 -0.68 2.65 -5.12
CA GLY A 41 -0.06 1.45 -4.58
C GLY A 41 1.42 1.30 -4.96
N PHE A 42 1.78 1.54 -6.23
CA PHE A 42 3.17 1.51 -6.67
C PHE A 42 4.01 2.63 -6.05
N ILE A 43 3.47 3.86 -6.00
CA ILE A 43 4.14 4.98 -5.33
C ILE A 43 4.38 4.67 -3.86
N LEU A 44 3.37 4.12 -3.17
CA LEU A 44 3.48 3.73 -1.77
C LEU A 44 4.51 2.63 -1.56
N LEU A 45 4.61 1.65 -2.47
CA LEU A 45 5.65 0.61 -2.43
C LEU A 45 7.06 1.21 -2.50
N LEU A 46 7.30 2.09 -3.48
CA LEU A 46 8.59 2.75 -3.65
C LEU A 46 8.94 3.62 -2.44
N PHE A 47 7.98 4.39 -1.94
CA PHE A 47 8.15 5.21 -0.75
C PHE A 47 8.40 4.36 0.50
N GLY A 48 7.64 3.28 0.68
CA GLY A 48 7.77 2.30 1.76
C GLY A 48 9.15 1.64 1.78
N ALA A 49 9.65 1.23 0.61
CA ALA A 49 11.00 0.68 0.45
C ALA A 49 12.07 1.74 0.78
N TYR A 50 11.90 2.97 0.32
CA TYR A 50 12.81 4.08 0.61
C TYR A 50 12.90 4.37 2.12
N ILE A 51 11.77 4.50 2.82
CA ILE A 51 11.77 4.78 4.28
C ILE A 51 12.32 3.59 5.07
N TRP A 52 12.07 2.36 4.62
CA TRP A 52 12.67 1.17 5.21
C TRP A 52 14.20 1.19 5.07
N LEU A 53 14.75 1.46 3.89
CA LEU A 53 16.19 1.61 3.66
C LEU A 53 16.78 2.70 4.56
N ARG A 54 16.09 3.84 4.69
CA ARG A 54 16.49 4.93 5.60
C ARG A 54 16.52 4.48 7.08
N SER A 55 15.55 3.68 7.51
CA SER A 55 15.47 3.19 8.88
C SER A 55 16.63 2.24 9.27
N ARG A 56 17.27 1.58 8.29
CA ARG A 56 18.41 0.67 8.53
C ARG A 56 19.59 1.34 9.23
N LYS A 57 19.71 2.66 9.08
CA LYS A 57 20.73 3.50 9.71
C LYS A 57 20.39 3.91 11.15
N ASN A 58 19.19 3.59 11.65
CA ASN A 58 18.78 3.91 13.02
C ASN A 58 19.42 2.93 14.01
N GLY A 59 19.99 3.44 15.12
CA GLY A 59 20.59 2.60 16.16
C GLY A 59 19.59 1.64 16.83
N SER A 60 18.33 2.04 16.93
CA SER A 60 17.29 1.25 17.56
C SER A 60 16.92 0.01 16.74
N LEU A 61 17.15 -1.17 17.33
CA LEU A 61 16.73 -2.44 16.75
C LEU A 61 15.20 -2.53 16.65
N ALA A 62 14.48 -1.97 17.62
CA ALA A 62 13.03 -1.93 17.64
C ALA A 62 12.47 -1.12 16.45
N THR A 63 13.07 0.05 16.17
CA THR A 63 12.71 0.89 15.02
C THR A 63 12.99 0.17 13.70
N ARG A 64 14.18 -0.41 13.54
CA ARG A 64 14.55 -1.20 12.35
C ARG A 64 13.56 -2.34 12.08
N ARG A 65 13.21 -3.10 13.11
CA ARG A 65 12.21 -4.19 13.01
C ARG A 65 10.82 -3.67 12.65
N ALA A 66 10.40 -2.53 13.21
CA ALA A 66 9.09 -1.95 12.92
C ALA A 66 8.94 -1.59 11.44
N TYR A 67 9.94 -0.94 10.83
CA TYR A 67 9.91 -0.64 9.40
C TYR A 67 10.02 -1.90 8.54
N SER A 68 10.74 -2.94 8.96
CA SER A 68 10.76 -4.23 8.23
C SER A 68 9.38 -4.89 8.21
N LEU A 69 8.68 -4.91 9.35
CA LEU A 69 7.32 -5.44 9.43
C LEU A 69 6.33 -4.61 8.61
N MET A 70 6.47 -3.28 8.64
CA MET A 70 5.67 -2.38 7.80
C MET A 70 5.87 -2.67 6.31
N LEU A 71 7.11 -2.81 5.83
CA LEU A 71 7.39 -3.13 4.43
C LEU A 71 6.87 -4.53 4.05
N LEU A 72 7.07 -5.54 4.90
CA LEU A 72 6.51 -6.87 4.69
C LEU A 72 4.99 -6.83 4.54
N MET A 73 4.31 -6.12 5.44
CA MET A 73 2.86 -5.99 5.41
C MET A 73 2.37 -5.20 4.18
N LEU A 74 3.14 -4.22 3.71
CA LEU A 74 2.86 -3.51 2.46
C LEU A 74 2.90 -4.45 1.25
N LEU A 75 3.88 -5.36 1.19
CA LEU A 75 3.95 -6.37 0.14
C LEU A 75 2.76 -7.33 0.20
N VAL A 76 2.37 -7.77 1.41
CA VAL A 76 1.16 -8.59 1.61
C VAL A 76 -0.09 -7.84 1.15
N GLN A 77 -0.21 -6.55 1.50
CA GLN A 77 -1.34 -5.71 1.10
C GLN A 77 -1.48 -5.60 -0.42
N ILE A 78 -0.36 -5.41 -1.14
CA ILE A 78 -0.34 -5.34 -2.60
C ILE A 78 -0.69 -6.70 -3.20
N GLY A 79 -0.15 -7.79 -2.67
CA GLY A 79 -0.46 -9.15 -3.12
C GLY A 79 -1.94 -9.51 -2.94
N LEU A 80 -2.52 -9.21 -1.78
CA LEU A 80 -3.96 -9.40 -1.53
C LEU A 80 -4.82 -8.52 -2.44
N GLY A 81 -4.40 -7.27 -2.70
CA GLY A 81 -5.10 -6.38 -3.61
C GLY A 81 -5.11 -6.89 -5.05
N ALA A 82 -3.96 -7.38 -5.54
CA ALA A 82 -3.84 -8.01 -6.85
C ALA A 82 -4.74 -9.25 -6.95
N ALA A 83 -4.71 -10.12 -5.94
CA ALA A 83 -5.57 -11.31 -5.89
C ALA A 83 -7.07 -10.95 -5.85
N ALA A 84 -7.46 -9.92 -5.09
CA ALA A 84 -8.85 -9.46 -5.03
C ALA A 84 -9.35 -8.96 -6.40
N VAL A 85 -8.52 -8.23 -7.14
CA VAL A 85 -8.85 -7.80 -8.51
C VAL A 85 -8.97 -9.01 -9.45
N MET A 86 -7.99 -9.92 -9.42
CA MET A 86 -7.94 -11.08 -10.33
C MET A 86 -9.06 -12.09 -10.09
N THR A 87 -9.60 -12.14 -8.87
CA THR A 87 -10.74 -13.00 -8.52
C THR A 87 -12.10 -12.31 -8.68
N GLY A 88 -12.14 -11.05 -9.14
CA GLY A 88 -13.39 -10.31 -9.28
C GLY A 88 -14.04 -9.92 -7.95
N GLY A 89 -13.26 -9.85 -6.87
CA GLY A 89 -13.74 -9.37 -5.56
C GLY A 89 -14.49 -10.41 -4.74
N ILE A 90 -14.08 -11.69 -4.78
CA ILE A 90 -14.66 -12.72 -3.88
C ILE A 90 -14.55 -12.23 -2.43
N TRP A 91 -15.68 -12.28 -1.72
CA TRP A 91 -15.86 -11.57 -0.45
C TRP A 91 -14.81 -11.92 0.63
N HIS A 92 -14.38 -13.19 0.72
CA HIS A 92 -13.34 -13.60 1.67
C HIS A 92 -12.01 -12.90 1.41
N GLY A 93 -11.60 -12.83 0.13
CA GLY A 93 -10.37 -12.15 -0.29
C GLY A 93 -10.48 -10.64 -0.10
N ALA A 94 -11.65 -10.06 -0.38
CA ALA A 94 -11.92 -8.65 -0.13
C ALA A 94 -11.82 -8.31 1.37
N LEU A 95 -12.38 -9.15 2.25
CA LEU A 95 -12.27 -8.95 3.70
C LEU A 95 -10.81 -9.04 4.19
N ALA A 96 -10.07 -10.05 3.71
CA ALA A 96 -8.65 -10.21 4.05
C ALA A 96 -7.84 -8.97 3.63
N TYR A 97 -8.10 -8.42 2.44
CA TYR A 97 -7.48 -7.19 1.95
C TYR A 97 -7.78 -5.97 2.84
N GLN A 98 -9.02 -5.84 3.32
CA GLN A 98 -9.40 -4.73 4.22
C GLN A 98 -8.73 -4.85 5.59
N VAL A 99 -8.71 -6.06 6.17
CA VAL A 99 -8.02 -6.31 7.45
C VAL A 99 -6.52 -6.05 7.33
N ALA A 100 -5.90 -6.52 6.24
CA ALA A 100 -4.50 -6.26 5.94
C ALA A 100 -4.20 -4.75 5.82
N ALA A 101 -5.12 -3.94 5.28
CA ALA A 101 -4.98 -2.50 5.20
C ALA A 101 -4.91 -1.86 6.59
N ILE A 102 -5.77 -2.30 7.51
CA ILE A 102 -5.80 -1.84 8.90
C ILE A 102 -4.50 -2.21 9.62
N VAL A 103 -4.02 -3.45 9.44
CA VAL A 103 -2.75 -3.90 10.03
C VAL A 103 -1.58 -3.06 9.50
N LEU A 104 -1.52 -2.83 8.18
CA LEU A 104 -0.50 -1.97 7.58
C LEU A 104 -0.54 -0.56 8.17
N TRP A 105 -1.73 0.04 8.31
CA TRP A 105 -1.91 1.35 8.91
C TRP A 105 -1.35 1.41 10.35
N VAL A 106 -1.68 0.42 11.17
CA VAL A 106 -1.17 0.32 12.55
C VAL A 106 0.35 0.16 12.58
N LEU A 107 0.92 -0.63 11.67
CA LEU A 107 2.38 -0.80 11.58
C LEU A 107 3.10 0.47 11.14
N ILE A 108 2.52 1.26 10.23
CA ILE A 108 3.03 2.58 9.84
C ILE A 108 3.03 3.52 11.06
N LEU A 109 1.92 3.60 11.79
CA LEU A 109 1.82 4.42 13.00
C LEU A 109 2.84 3.98 14.06
N ARG A 110 3.00 2.67 14.27
CA ARG A 110 3.98 2.11 15.21
C ARG A 110 5.42 2.45 14.81
N ALA A 111 5.77 2.30 13.53
CA ALA A 111 7.10 2.63 13.03
C ALA A 111 7.42 4.13 13.20
N ARG A 112 6.43 5.00 12.92
CA ARG A 112 6.53 6.44 13.14
C ARG A 112 6.69 6.78 14.63
N PHE A 113 5.88 6.16 15.50
CA PHE A 113 5.95 6.38 16.94
C PHE A 113 7.33 6.03 17.50
N LEU A 114 7.87 4.85 17.17
CA LEU A 114 9.21 4.42 17.64
C LEU A 114 10.36 5.28 17.10
N THR A 115 10.14 5.98 15.99
CA THR A 115 11.10 6.94 15.45
C THR A 115 11.07 8.25 16.26
N GLY A 116 9.88 8.74 16.63
CA GLY A 116 9.71 9.97 17.39
C GLY A 116 9.96 9.83 18.90
N TYR A 117 9.70 8.65 19.45
CA TYR A 117 9.83 8.31 20.87
C TYR A 117 10.66 7.03 21.03
N PRO A 118 11.97 7.08 20.76
CA PRO A 118 12.83 5.90 20.90
C PRO A 118 12.87 5.44 22.36
N ALA A 119 12.56 4.17 22.59
CA ALA A 119 12.71 3.57 23.91
C ALA A 119 14.19 3.61 24.34
N MET A 120 14.46 3.88 25.63
CA MET A 120 15.81 3.80 26.19
C MET A 120 16.40 2.41 25.92
N GLN A 121 17.50 2.38 25.17
CA GLN A 121 18.26 1.16 24.95
C GLN A 121 19.35 1.07 26.02
N SER A 122 19.42 -0.06 26.73
CA SER A 122 20.54 -0.38 27.61
C SER A 122 21.82 -0.46 26.78
N VAL A 123 22.90 0.17 27.24
CA VAL A 123 24.23 0.16 26.58
C VAL A 123 24.94 -1.20 26.75
N ARG A 124 24.33 -2.16 27.44
CA ARG A 124 24.84 -3.52 27.57
C ARG A 124 24.28 -4.38 26.44
N ASP A 125 25.02 -4.47 25.34
CA ASP A 125 25.06 -5.59 24.40
C ASP A 125 26.47 -5.65 23.78
#